data_AF-A0A976QH92-F1
#
_entry.id   AF-A0A976QH92-F1
#
_cell.length_a   1.000
_cell.length_b   1.000
_cell.length_c   1.000
_cell.angle_alpha   90.00
_cell.angle_beta   90.00
_cell.angle_gamma   90.00
#
_symmetry.space_group_name_H-M   'P 1'
#
loop_
_entity.id
_entity.type
_entity.pdbx_description
1 polymer ?
#
loop_
_entity_poly.entity_id
_entity_poly.type
_entity_poly.pdbx_seq_one_letter_code
_entity_poly.pdbx_strand_id
1 'polypeptide(L)'
;MGKKIQSDELKKLITLGEEKGFLTYDDVNDILPSDVISSDQIDDIIILFGEKNIDIIDTDKGEKIILKKTIEEEDIDPKENGYVTALPVPPKTGDPVKMYLREMGLVSLLSREGEVEIAKKIEEGEKEIIDAVFSVPVSIRDVVEMGAKLRSGEFRVKNVVHNLEVEDGFVEEEVYKEKALSIIDKIAAINKKNEVLYKKFKEKG
;
A
#
# COMPACT_ATOMS: atom_id res chain seq x y z
N MET A 1 19.31 -30.93 41.42
CA MET A 1 18.93 -30.14 42.61
C MET A 1 19.19 -28.66 42.28
N GLY A 2 18.20 -27.99 41.66
CA GLY A 2 18.27 -26.54 41.44
C GLY A 2 17.98 -25.83 42.76
N LYS A 3 18.95 -25.05 43.26
CA LYS A 3 18.76 -24.23 44.45
C LYS A 3 17.66 -23.22 44.17
N LYS A 4 16.66 -23.16 45.06
CA LYS A 4 15.65 -22.10 45.10
C LYS A 4 16.36 -20.75 45.03
N ILE A 5 16.02 -19.96 44.01
CA ILE A 5 16.29 -18.53 43.93
C ILE A 5 15.97 -17.93 45.30
N GLN A 6 16.93 -17.25 45.92
CA GLN A 6 16.78 -16.76 47.29
C GLN A 6 15.63 -15.76 47.32
N SER A 7 14.53 -16.13 47.98
CA SER A 7 13.30 -15.34 48.04
C SER A 7 13.52 -13.92 48.55
N ASP A 8 14.63 -13.65 49.24
CA ASP A 8 14.90 -12.37 49.87
C ASP A 8 15.55 -11.36 48.90
N GLU A 9 16.31 -11.83 47.91
CA GLU A 9 16.92 -10.97 46.86
C GLU A 9 15.84 -10.50 45.87
N LEU A 10 14.95 -11.42 45.45
CA LEU A 10 13.83 -11.11 44.58
C LEU A 10 12.82 -10.16 45.24
N LYS A 11 12.55 -10.33 46.55
CA LYS A 11 11.69 -9.41 47.29
C LYS A 11 12.27 -8.00 47.34
N LYS A 12 13.59 -7.87 47.54
CA LYS A 12 14.26 -6.56 47.51
C LYS A 12 14.13 -5.89 46.14
N LEU A 13 14.28 -6.65 45.05
CA LEU A 13 14.07 -6.14 43.69
C LEU A 13 12.62 -5.68 43.45
N ILE A 14 11.63 -6.45 43.91
CA ILE A 14 10.22 -6.05 43.81
C ILE A 14 9.96 -4.77 44.59
N THR A 15 10.45 -4.64 45.83
CA THR A 15 10.27 -3.40 46.61
C THR A 15 10.97 -2.21 45.95
N LEU A 16 12.18 -2.40 45.44
CA LEU A 16 12.92 -1.35 44.73
C LEU A 16 12.22 -0.93 43.42
N GLY A 17 11.65 -1.90 42.70
CA GLY A 17 10.90 -1.68 41.48
C GLY A 17 9.53 -1.04 41.72
N GLU A 18 8.84 -1.39 42.81
CA GLU A 18 7.59 -0.74 43.24
C GLU A 18 7.84 0.71 43.70
N GLU A 19 8.95 0.99 44.38
CA GLU A 19 9.30 2.35 44.82
C GLU A 19 9.73 3.26 43.66
N LYS A 20 10.53 2.74 42.72
CA LYS A 20 11.05 3.52 41.58
C LYS A 20 10.11 3.52 40.38
N GLY A 21 9.19 2.56 40.28
CA GLY A 21 8.35 2.32 39.10
C GLY A 21 9.10 1.71 37.92
N PHE A 22 10.43 1.53 38.02
CA PHE A 22 11.27 0.88 37.01
C PHE A 22 12.55 0.29 37.64
N LEU A 23 13.13 -0.71 36.99
CA LEU A 23 14.42 -1.33 37.33
C LEU A 23 15.35 -1.28 36.12
N THR A 24 16.66 -1.13 36.32
CA THR A 24 17.62 -1.22 35.21
C THR A 24 18.20 -2.63 35.08
N TYR A 25 18.71 -3.00 33.90
CA TYR A 25 19.42 -4.27 33.73
C TYR A 25 20.64 -4.40 34.66
N ASP A 26 21.32 -3.29 34.93
CA ASP A 26 22.42 -3.22 35.89
C ASP A 26 21.93 -3.47 37.32
N ASP A 27 20.80 -2.86 37.74
CA ASP A 27 20.21 -3.10 39.06
C ASP A 27 19.81 -4.58 39.26
N VAL A 28 19.30 -5.22 38.21
CA VAL A 28 18.93 -6.64 38.24
C VAL A 28 20.17 -7.53 38.31
N ASN A 29 21.21 -7.22 37.53
CA ASN A 29 22.48 -7.96 37.50
C ASN A 29 23.34 -7.76 38.77
N ASP A 30 23.24 -6.62 39.45
CA ASP A 30 23.96 -6.35 40.70
C ASP A 30 23.35 -7.08 41.90
N ILE A 31 22.02 -7.26 41.91
CA ILE A 31 21.29 -7.88 43.01
C ILE A 31 21.17 -9.40 42.84
N LEU A 32 21.11 -9.90 41.59
CA LEU A 32 21.10 -11.33 41.31
C LEU A 32 22.53 -11.84 41.12
N PRO A 33 22.96 -12.88 41.87
CA PRO A 33 24.29 -13.45 41.69
C PRO A 33 24.47 -14.01 40.27
N SER A 34 25.68 -13.91 39.73
CA SER A 34 26.05 -14.36 38.38
C SER A 34 25.89 -15.86 38.10
N ASP A 35 25.44 -16.64 39.08
CA ASP A 35 25.13 -18.07 38.97
C ASP A 35 23.66 -18.33 38.53
N VAL A 36 22.81 -17.30 38.39
CA VAL A 36 21.40 -17.41 37.95
C VAL A 36 21.21 -17.02 36.46
N ILE A 37 22.30 -16.86 35.71
CA ILE A 37 22.30 -16.38 34.31
C ILE A 37 21.97 -17.52 33.32
N SER A 38 20.92 -18.30 33.57
CA SER A 38 20.28 -19.05 32.47
C SER A 38 19.21 -18.16 31.85
N SER A 39 19.26 -17.94 30.53
CA SER A 39 18.30 -17.09 29.81
C SER A 39 16.85 -17.42 30.16
N ASP A 40 16.54 -18.70 30.33
CA ASP A 40 15.20 -19.18 30.70
C ASP A 40 14.71 -18.63 32.05
N GLN A 41 15.60 -18.47 33.05
CA GLN A 41 15.24 -17.93 34.36
C GLN A 41 15.07 -16.41 34.35
N ILE A 42 15.75 -15.73 33.41
CA ILE A 42 15.60 -14.27 33.23
C ILE A 42 14.23 -13.97 32.62
N ASP A 43 13.80 -14.76 31.64
CA ASP A 43 12.48 -14.60 31.00
C ASP A 43 11.33 -14.76 32.01
N ASP A 44 11.42 -15.76 32.90
CA ASP A 44 10.44 -15.96 33.98
C ASP A 44 10.37 -14.76 34.96
N ILE A 45 11.52 -14.16 35.27
CA ILE A 45 11.63 -12.98 36.13
C ILE A 45 11.03 -11.73 35.43
N ILE A 46 11.27 -11.57 34.13
CA ILE A 46 10.71 -10.47 33.33
C ILE A 46 9.17 -10.57 33.31
N ILE A 47 8.62 -11.77 33.12
CA ILE A 47 7.17 -12.00 33.14
C ILE A 47 6.59 -11.65 34.52
N LEU A 48 7.24 -12.08 35.60
CA LEU A 48 6.80 -11.79 36.97
C LEU A 48 6.81 -10.28 37.29
N PHE A 49 7.80 -9.54 36.80
CA PHE A 49 7.85 -8.08 36.94
C PHE A 49 6.78 -7.37 36.10
N GLY A 50 6.47 -7.90 34.92
CA GLY A 50 5.36 -7.44 34.09
C GLY A 50 4.00 -7.59 34.78
N GLU A 51 3.74 -8.69 35.48
CA GLU A 51 2.52 -8.87 36.29
C GLU A 51 2.42 -7.87 37.45
N LYS A 52 3.56 -7.32 37.89
CA LYS A 52 3.67 -6.34 38.98
C LYS A 52 3.78 -4.89 38.51
N ASN A 53 3.62 -4.61 37.22
CA ASN A 53 3.77 -3.28 36.62
C ASN A 53 5.14 -2.62 36.90
N ILE A 54 6.22 -3.40 36.93
CA ILE A 54 7.58 -2.88 37.09
C ILE A 54 8.25 -2.89 35.72
N ASP A 55 8.60 -1.72 35.19
CA ASP A 55 9.26 -1.58 33.89
C ASP A 55 10.76 -1.87 34.00
N ILE A 56 11.34 -2.66 33.09
CA ILE A 56 12.80 -2.89 33.04
C ILE A 56 13.41 -2.05 31.91
N ILE A 57 14.37 -1.18 32.25
CA ILE A 57 15.01 -0.24 31.34
C ILE A 57 16.48 -0.63 31.12
N ASP A 58 16.91 -0.68 29.86
CA ASP A 58 18.31 -0.91 29.49
C ASP A 58 19.07 0.42 29.46
N THR A 59 20.01 0.57 30.40
CA THR A 59 20.81 1.78 30.63
C THR A 59 21.78 2.09 29.49
N ASP A 60 22.15 1.10 28.67
CA ASP A 60 22.99 1.31 27.48
C ASP A 60 22.21 1.86 26.28
N LYS A 61 20.88 1.88 26.35
CA LYS A 61 20.02 2.25 25.22
C LYS A 61 18.94 3.29 25.48
N GLY A 62 18.71 3.76 26.71
CA GLY A 62 17.77 4.86 26.96
C GLY A 62 16.38 4.67 26.33
N GLU A 63 16.00 3.42 26.04
CA GLU A 63 14.75 3.04 25.41
C GLU A 63 13.82 2.53 26.52
N LYS A 64 12.75 3.29 26.79
CA LYS A 64 11.65 2.81 27.64
C LYS A 64 10.98 1.64 26.91
N ILE A 65 11.05 0.43 27.46
CA ILE A 65 10.20 -0.67 27.01
C ILE A 65 8.80 -0.38 27.56
N ILE A 66 7.99 0.35 26.79
CA ILE A 66 6.57 0.54 27.12
C ILE A 66 5.82 -0.73 26.69
N LEU A 67 5.61 -1.65 27.62
CA LEU A 67 4.65 -2.75 27.43
C LEU A 67 3.23 -2.23 27.69
N LYS A 68 2.67 -1.49 26.72
CA LYS A 68 1.25 -1.09 26.78
C LYS A 68 0.39 -2.14 26.09
N LYS A 69 -0.46 -2.82 26.84
CA LYS A 69 -1.76 -3.25 26.30
C LYS A 69 -2.85 -3.34 27.37
N THR A 70 -3.75 -2.37 27.34
CA THR A 70 -5.17 -2.65 27.52
C THR A 70 -5.93 -1.81 26.50
N ILE A 71 -6.59 -2.52 25.59
CA ILE A 71 -7.54 -1.99 24.62
C ILE A 71 -8.82 -1.73 25.43
N GLU A 72 -9.27 -0.49 25.48
CA GLU A 72 -10.67 -0.17 25.79
C GLU A 72 -11.43 -0.10 24.46
N GLU A 73 -12.64 -0.65 24.50
CA GLU A 73 -13.61 -0.82 23.43
C GLU A 73 -14.11 0.54 22.91
N GLU A 74 -14.00 0.80 21.61
CA GLU A 74 -14.94 1.67 20.89
C GLU A 74 -15.18 1.12 19.48
N ASP A 75 -16.46 0.96 19.15
CA ASP A 75 -17.03 0.52 17.88
C ASP A 75 -16.51 1.32 16.68
N ILE A 76 -15.68 0.72 15.83
CA ILE A 76 -15.44 1.20 14.46
C ILE A 76 -15.44 0.00 13.51
N ASP A 77 -16.38 0.05 12.56
CA ASP A 77 -16.66 -0.88 11.47
C ASP A 77 -15.39 -1.36 10.70
N PRO A 78 -15.10 -2.67 10.59
CA PRO A 78 -13.84 -3.16 10.02
C PRO A 78 -13.92 -3.39 8.49
N LYS A 79 -14.56 -2.50 7.75
CA LYS A 79 -14.69 -2.60 6.28
C LYS A 79 -14.03 -1.47 5.49
N GLU A 80 -13.02 -0.82 6.04
CA GLU A 80 -12.09 0.00 5.25
C GLU A 80 -10.78 0.11 6.05
N ASN A 81 -9.63 -0.17 5.41
CA ASN A 81 -8.24 -0.14 5.93
C ASN A 81 -7.58 -1.52 6.11
N GLY A 82 -7.49 -2.27 5.02
CA GLY A 82 -6.66 -3.48 4.92
C GLY A 82 -5.17 -3.23 4.62
N TYR A 83 -4.56 -2.14 5.10
CA TYR A 83 -3.13 -1.86 4.87
C TYR A 83 -2.45 -1.24 6.10
N VAL A 84 -2.43 -1.97 7.21
CA VAL A 84 -1.43 -1.77 8.27
C VAL A 84 -1.21 -3.11 8.97
N THR A 85 -0.70 -4.09 8.23
CA THR A 85 0.04 -5.17 8.90
C THR A 85 1.29 -4.52 9.48
N ALA A 86 1.43 -4.57 10.80
CA ALA A 86 2.55 -4.02 11.55
C ALA A 86 3.88 -4.27 10.83
N LEU A 87 4.51 -3.20 10.33
CA LEU A 87 5.84 -3.26 9.74
C LEU A 87 6.80 -3.77 10.82
N PRO A 88 7.45 -4.93 10.65
CA PRO A 88 8.43 -5.38 11.62
C PRO A 88 9.67 -4.50 11.45
N VAL A 89 10.01 -3.76 12.50
CA VAL A 89 11.13 -2.80 12.62
C VAL A 89 12.31 -3.20 11.71
N PRO A 90 12.83 -2.28 10.87
CA PRO A 90 13.93 -2.63 9.97
C PRO A 90 15.14 -3.10 10.80
N PRO A 91 15.71 -4.28 10.53
CA PRO A 91 17.06 -4.55 10.97
C PRO A 91 17.96 -3.50 10.31
N LYS A 92 18.89 -2.91 11.07
CA LYS A 92 19.87 -1.90 10.60
C LYS A 92 20.91 -2.50 9.61
N THR A 93 20.47 -3.34 8.67
CA THR A 93 21.29 -3.90 7.60
C THR A 93 21.03 -3.05 6.36
N GLY A 94 21.96 -2.14 6.04
CA GLY A 94 21.87 -1.22 4.89
C GLY A 94 22.07 -1.88 3.52
N ASP A 95 21.58 -3.10 3.33
CA ASP A 95 21.60 -3.81 2.05
C ASP A 95 20.27 -3.57 1.31
N PRO A 96 20.25 -2.73 0.26
CA PRO A 96 19.03 -2.38 -0.46
C PRO A 96 18.34 -3.58 -1.11
N VAL A 97 19.10 -4.61 -1.47
CA VAL A 97 18.57 -5.81 -2.12
C VAL A 97 17.79 -6.64 -1.10
N LYS A 98 18.36 -6.83 0.11
CA LYS A 98 17.65 -7.54 1.20
C LYS A 98 16.39 -6.80 1.64
N MET A 99 16.44 -5.47 1.65
CA MET A 99 15.28 -4.63 1.94
C MET A 99 14.17 -4.88 0.91
N TYR A 100 14.49 -4.79 -0.38
CA TYR A 100 13.54 -5.02 -1.47
C TYR A 100 12.94 -6.44 -1.45
N LEU A 101 13.76 -7.48 -1.30
CA LEU A 101 13.28 -8.86 -1.28
C LEU A 101 12.36 -9.14 -0.09
N ARG A 102 12.64 -8.51 1.07
CA ARG A 102 11.76 -8.61 2.23
C ARG A 102 10.43 -7.93 1.96
N GLU A 103 10.43 -6.72 1.41
CA GLU A 103 9.20 -6.00 1.06
C GLU A 103 8.37 -6.74 0.01
N MET A 104 9.00 -7.27 -1.04
CA MET A 104 8.32 -8.11 -2.04
C MET A 104 7.73 -9.37 -1.41
N GLY A 105 8.44 -10.01 -0.47
CA GLY A 105 7.98 -11.23 0.20
C GLY A 105 6.81 -11.04 1.17
N LEU A 106 6.45 -9.80 1.51
CA LEU A 106 5.26 -9.50 2.31
C LEU A 106 3.97 -9.56 1.48
N VAL A 107 4.07 -9.45 0.15
CA VAL A 107 2.93 -9.50 -0.75
C VAL A 107 2.72 -10.93 -1.24
N SER A 108 1.58 -11.52 -0.88
CA SER A 108 1.20 -12.85 -1.35
C SER A 108 1.03 -12.87 -2.87
N LEU A 109 1.41 -14.00 -3.49
CA LEU A 109 1.13 -14.23 -4.90
C LEU A 109 -0.38 -14.28 -5.14
N LEU A 110 -0.80 -13.78 -6.30
CA LEU A 110 -2.19 -13.80 -6.72
C LEU A 110 -2.61 -15.23 -7.10
N SER A 111 -3.87 -15.58 -6.81
CA SER A 111 -4.51 -16.73 -7.44
C SER A 111 -4.99 -16.33 -8.84
N ARG A 112 -5.27 -17.33 -9.69
CA ARG A 112 -5.83 -17.09 -11.02
C ARG A 112 -7.12 -16.26 -10.96
N GLU A 113 -7.96 -16.50 -9.96
CA GLU A 113 -9.20 -15.74 -9.74
C GLU A 113 -8.90 -14.28 -9.35
N GLY A 114 -7.91 -14.06 -8.49
CA GLY A 114 -7.46 -12.72 -8.11
C GLY A 114 -6.86 -11.92 -9.28
N GLU A 115 -6.11 -12.59 -10.17
CA GLU A 115 -5.63 -11.97 -11.41
C GLU A 115 -6.80 -11.52 -12.30
N VAL A 116 -7.83 -12.36 -12.45
CA VAL A 116 -9.03 -12.04 -13.24
C VAL A 116 -9.82 -10.88 -12.62
N GLU A 117 -9.95 -10.83 -11.28
CA GLU A 117 -10.63 -9.74 -10.59
C GLU A 117 -9.91 -8.40 -10.79
N ILE A 118 -8.58 -8.39 -10.66
CA ILE A 118 -7.76 -7.21 -10.91
C ILE A 118 -7.88 -6.78 -12.37
N ALA A 119 -7.84 -7.72 -13.32
CA ALA A 119 -8.01 -7.41 -14.74
C ALA A 119 -9.36 -6.74 -15.04
N LYS A 120 -10.46 -7.25 -14.47
CA LYS A 120 -11.79 -6.64 -14.60
C LYS A 120 -11.83 -5.24 -14.02
N LYS A 121 -11.24 -5.04 -12.84
CA LYS A 121 -11.18 -3.73 -12.19
C LYS A 121 -10.40 -2.71 -13.02
N ILE A 122 -9.32 -3.14 -13.67
CA ILE A 122 -8.56 -2.30 -14.59
C ILE A 122 -9.40 -1.93 -15.82
N GLU A 123 -10.10 -2.89 -16.43
CA GLU A 123 -10.98 -2.66 -17.59
C GLU A 123 -12.14 -1.71 -17.27
N GLU A 124 -12.78 -1.89 -16.11
CA GLU A 124 -13.83 -0.99 -15.62
C GLU A 124 -13.30 0.42 -15.40
N GLY A 125 -12.13 0.56 -14.77
CA GLY A 125 -11.48 1.85 -14.56
C GLY A 125 -11.08 2.54 -15.86
N GLU A 126 -10.59 1.80 -16.85
CA GLU A 126 -10.29 2.34 -18.18
C GLU A 126 -11.56 2.90 -18.86
N LYS A 127 -12.67 2.16 -18.77
CA LYS A 127 -13.96 2.62 -19.29
C LYS A 127 -14.45 3.89 -18.59
N GLU A 128 -14.32 3.96 -17.27
CA GLU A 128 -14.68 5.17 -16.51
C GLU A 128 -13.87 6.38 -16.95
N ILE A 129 -12.56 6.21 -17.19
CA ILE A 129 -11.69 7.28 -17.70
C ILE A 129 -12.15 7.73 -19.09
N ILE A 130 -12.46 6.79 -19.99
CA ILE A 130 -12.95 7.10 -21.34
C ILE A 130 -14.25 7.92 -21.26
N ASP A 131 -15.21 7.47 -20.45
CA ASP A 131 -16.50 8.16 -20.29
C ASP A 131 -16.30 9.57 -19.69
N ALA A 132 -15.43 9.72 -18.70
CA ALA A 132 -15.11 11.00 -18.09
C ALA A 132 -14.44 11.96 -19.10
N VAL A 133 -13.46 11.50 -19.87
CA VAL A 133 -12.75 12.31 -20.86
C VAL A 133 -13.70 12.76 -21.96
N PHE A 134 -14.54 11.87 -22.49
CA PHE A 134 -15.48 12.19 -23.57
C PHE A 134 -16.76 12.88 -23.11
N SER A 135 -16.98 13.03 -21.81
CA SER A 135 -18.04 13.90 -21.26
C SER A 135 -17.81 15.38 -21.56
N VAL A 136 -16.56 15.78 -21.82
CA VAL A 136 -16.18 17.17 -22.09
C VAL A 136 -16.19 17.45 -23.60
N PRO A 137 -16.90 18.48 -24.09
CA PRO A 137 -16.98 18.80 -25.53
C PRO A 137 -15.64 19.20 -26.18
N VAL A 138 -14.64 19.59 -25.39
CA VAL A 138 -13.29 19.89 -25.89
C VAL A 138 -12.63 18.60 -26.41
N SER A 139 -12.71 17.51 -25.66
CA SER A 139 -12.09 16.22 -26.01
C SER A 139 -12.59 15.68 -27.35
N ILE A 140 -13.88 15.85 -27.64
CA ILE A 140 -14.49 15.44 -28.93
C ILE A 140 -13.92 16.27 -30.09
N ARG A 141 -13.69 17.57 -29.89
CA ARG A 141 -13.09 18.44 -30.90
C ARG A 141 -11.65 18.04 -31.19
N ASP A 142 -10.89 17.71 -30.15
CA ASP A 142 -9.50 17.26 -30.30
C ASP A 142 -9.43 15.96 -31.12
N VAL A 143 -10.33 15.00 -30.90
CA VAL A 143 -10.42 13.77 -31.72
C VAL A 143 -10.73 14.07 -33.19
N VAL A 144 -11.63 15.02 -33.46
CA VAL A 144 -11.92 15.44 -34.84
C VAL A 144 -10.69 16.10 -35.49
N GLU A 145 -9.94 16.91 -34.75
CA GLU A 145 -8.69 17.51 -35.20
C GLU A 145 -7.62 16.44 -35.49
N MET A 146 -7.47 15.42 -34.63
CA MET A 146 -6.59 14.28 -34.88
C MET A 146 -6.93 13.59 -36.20
N GLY A 147 -8.21 13.45 -36.54
CA GLY A 147 -8.64 12.92 -37.85
C GLY A 147 -8.23 13.81 -39.03
N ALA A 148 -8.25 15.14 -38.87
CA ALA A 148 -7.76 16.06 -39.88
C ALA A 148 -6.24 15.93 -40.08
N LYS A 149 -5.48 15.83 -38.97
CA LYS A 149 -4.03 15.60 -39.00
C LYS A 149 -3.68 14.27 -39.65
N LEU A 150 -4.42 13.20 -39.33
CA LEU A 150 -4.26 11.88 -39.95
C LEU A 150 -4.56 11.91 -41.46
N ARG A 151 -5.56 12.67 -41.90
CA ARG A 151 -5.84 12.90 -43.34
C ARG A 151 -4.71 13.65 -44.04
N SER A 152 -4.20 14.71 -43.42
CA SER A 152 -3.10 15.52 -43.97
C SER A 152 -1.76 14.80 -44.03
N GLY A 153 -1.61 13.67 -43.32
CA GLY A 153 -0.36 12.93 -43.22
C GLY A 153 0.60 13.44 -42.14
N GLU A 154 0.21 14.44 -41.35
CA GLU A 154 0.96 14.93 -40.19
C GLU A 154 1.10 13.83 -39.12
N PHE A 155 0.04 13.05 -38.90
CA PHE A 155 0.04 11.90 -38.01
C PHE A 155 0.05 10.59 -38.79
N ARG A 156 0.82 9.61 -38.30
CA ARG A 156 0.68 8.21 -38.72
C ARG A 156 -0.43 7.55 -37.90
N VAL A 157 -1.03 6.49 -38.42
CA VAL A 157 -2.11 5.79 -37.70
C VAL A 157 -1.61 5.19 -36.38
N LYS A 158 -0.33 4.80 -36.31
CA LYS A 158 0.36 4.34 -35.10
C LYS A 158 0.40 5.38 -33.96
N ASN A 159 0.22 6.67 -34.27
CA ASN A 159 0.14 7.73 -33.25
C ASN A 159 -1.26 7.86 -32.63
N VAL A 160 -2.30 7.34 -33.30
CA VAL A 160 -3.71 7.52 -32.91
C VAL A 160 -4.31 6.23 -32.37
N VAL A 161 -3.92 5.08 -32.93
CA VAL A 161 -4.46 3.77 -32.57
C VAL A 161 -3.40 2.97 -31.83
N HIS A 162 -3.73 2.55 -30.61
CA HIS A 162 -2.90 1.66 -29.79
C HIS A 162 -3.09 0.19 -30.20
N ASN A 163 -2.12 -0.68 -29.90
CA ASN A 163 -2.13 -2.12 -30.26
C ASN A 163 -2.34 -2.42 -31.75
N LEU A 164 -1.72 -1.63 -32.62
CA LEU A 164 -1.58 -2.03 -34.01
C LEU A 164 -0.44 -3.04 -34.13
N GLU A 165 -0.77 -4.34 -34.10
CA GLU A 165 0.09 -5.40 -34.60
C GLU A 165 0.14 -5.30 -36.12
N VAL A 166 0.92 -4.34 -36.63
CA VAL A 166 1.18 -4.23 -38.07
C VAL A 166 2.39 -5.10 -38.36
N GLU A 167 2.17 -6.26 -38.96
CA GLU A 167 3.26 -7.02 -39.58
C GLU A 167 3.75 -6.16 -40.76
N ASP A 168 5.06 -5.88 -40.85
CA ASP A 168 5.70 -4.85 -41.70
C ASP A 168 5.18 -4.72 -43.16
N GLY A 169 3.96 -4.18 -43.31
CA GLY A 169 3.19 -4.17 -44.54
C GLY A 169 2.42 -2.86 -44.65
N PHE A 170 2.80 -2.05 -45.63
CA PHE A 170 2.15 -0.76 -45.93
C PHE A 170 0.63 -0.90 -46.19
N VAL A 171 0.19 -2.06 -46.68
CA VAL A 171 -1.23 -2.36 -46.96
C VAL A 171 -2.05 -2.42 -45.67
N GLU A 172 -1.47 -2.90 -44.57
CA GLU A 172 -2.17 -2.98 -43.29
C GLU A 172 -2.37 -1.58 -42.69
N GLU A 173 -1.34 -0.73 -42.76
CA GLU A 173 -1.38 0.62 -42.19
C GLU A 173 -2.45 1.52 -42.85
N GLU A 174 -2.61 1.44 -44.17
CA GLU A 174 -3.65 2.17 -44.89
C GLU A 174 -5.06 1.71 -44.49
N VAL A 175 -5.28 0.40 -44.35
CA VAL A 175 -6.58 -0.15 -43.92
C VAL A 175 -6.93 0.32 -42.50
N TYR A 176 -5.97 0.33 -41.57
CA TYR A 176 -6.19 0.87 -40.22
C TYR A 176 -6.46 2.37 -40.24
N LYS A 177 -5.76 3.12 -41.11
CA LYS A 177 -6.00 4.54 -41.30
C LYS A 177 -7.43 4.81 -41.77
N GLU A 178 -7.90 4.09 -42.78
CA GLU A 178 -9.28 4.23 -43.28
C GLU A 178 -10.32 3.89 -42.21
N LYS A 179 -10.10 2.81 -41.45
CA LYS A 179 -10.98 2.43 -40.33
C LYS A 179 -11.02 3.53 -39.26
N ALA A 180 -9.86 4.05 -38.86
CA ALA A 180 -9.77 5.13 -37.86
C ALA A 180 -10.51 6.38 -38.35
N LEU A 181 -10.29 6.79 -39.60
CA LEU A 181 -10.98 7.94 -40.20
C LEU A 181 -12.50 7.73 -40.28
N SER A 182 -12.96 6.53 -40.64
CA SER A 182 -14.39 6.19 -40.67
C SER A 182 -15.05 6.34 -39.30
N ILE A 183 -14.37 5.96 -38.22
CA ILE A 183 -14.86 6.12 -36.84
C ILE A 183 -14.88 7.60 -36.45
N ILE A 184 -13.79 8.33 -36.71
CA ILE A 184 -13.71 9.77 -36.39
C ILE A 184 -14.79 10.56 -37.13
N ASP A 185 -15.10 10.21 -38.38
CA ASP A 185 -16.15 10.87 -39.15
C ASP A 185 -17.55 10.60 -38.58
N LYS A 186 -17.79 9.40 -38.02
CA LYS A 186 -19.02 9.11 -37.26
C LYS A 186 -19.10 9.96 -35.99
N ILE A 187 -17.99 10.08 -35.25
CA ILE A 187 -17.91 10.94 -34.05
C ILE A 187 -18.22 12.39 -34.42
N ALA A 188 -17.62 12.91 -35.49
CA ALA A 188 -17.87 14.27 -35.99
C ALA A 188 -19.34 14.49 -36.36
N ALA A 189 -19.98 13.50 -37.01
CA ALA A 189 -21.39 13.57 -37.36
C ALA A 189 -22.31 13.60 -36.14
N ILE A 190 -22.00 12.81 -35.10
CA ILE A 190 -22.73 12.81 -33.83
C ILE A 190 -22.52 14.15 -33.10
N ASN A 191 -21.28 14.64 -33.02
CA ASN A 191 -20.98 15.92 -32.39
C ASN A 191 -21.76 17.07 -33.04
N LYS A 192 -21.81 17.12 -34.38
CA LYS A 192 -22.58 18.13 -35.11
C LYS A 192 -24.08 18.09 -34.79
N LYS A 193 -24.65 16.89 -34.62
CA LYS A 193 -26.05 16.73 -34.18
C LYS A 193 -26.24 17.24 -32.76
N ASN A 194 -25.32 16.91 -31.86
CA ASN A 194 -25.36 17.36 -30.46
C ASN A 194 -25.26 18.89 -30.34
N GLU A 195 -24.39 19.54 -31.11
CA GLU A 195 -24.27 21.00 -31.15
C GLU A 195 -25.59 21.68 -31.57
N VAL A 196 -26.29 21.13 -32.57
CA VAL A 196 -27.60 21.64 -32.99
C VAL A 196 -28.63 21.47 -31.88
N LEU A 197 -28.61 20.35 -31.16
CA LEU A 197 -29.50 20.12 -30.03
C LEU A 197 -29.21 21.08 -28.87
N TYR A 198 -27.95 21.31 -28.53
CA TYR A 198 -27.56 22.29 -27.51
C TYR A 198 -28.01 23.70 -27.85
N LYS A 199 -27.89 24.12 -29.12
CA LYS A 199 -28.39 25.43 -29.59
C LYS A 199 -29.91 25.54 -29.43
N LYS A 200 -30.66 24.53 -29.88
CA LYS A 200 -32.13 24.48 -29.73
C LYS A 200 -32.57 24.48 -28.26
N PHE A 201 -31.81 23.84 -27.38
CA PHE A 201 -32.11 23.83 -25.95
C PHE A 201 -31.89 25.22 -25.33
N LYS A 202 -30.79 25.89 -25.70
CA LYS A 202 -30.46 27.25 -25.26
C LYS A 202 -31.43 28.32 -25.79
N GLU A 203 -32.05 28.09 -26.94
CA GLU A 203 -33.08 28.97 -27.52
C GLU A 203 -34.48 28.79 -26.87
N LYS A 204 -34.70 27.69 -26.15
CA LYS A 204 -35.99 27.36 -25.52
C LYS A 204 -36.05 27.63 -24.01
N GLY A 205 -34.91 27.88 -23.36
CA GLY A 205 -34.80 28.29 -21.95
C GLY A 205 -34.48 29.77 -21.85
#